data_AF-A0A4V1M805-F1
#
_entry.id   AF-A0A4V1M805-F1
#
_cell.length_a   1.000
_cell.length_b   1.000
_cell.length_c   1.000
_cell.angle_alpha   90.00
_cell.angle_beta   90.00
_cell.angle_gamma   90.00
#
_symmetry.space_group_name_H-M   'P 1'
#
loop_
_entity.id
_entity.type
_entity.pdbx_description
1 polymer ?
#
loop_
_entity_poly.entity_id
_entity_poly.type
_entity_poly.pdbx_seq_one_letter_code
_entity_poly.pdbx_strand_id
1 'polypeptide(L)'
;MQGKINKDYLVLLKLDLDSKYLKVDFLNIEKLLEHELHKFLNALETSTQKKTLLREFKEFRFLLNYFDYCEVIANSYQEIPNYSGYKGLRYLLSEPKDELINIVKIRLSAYRIENAYTFAKSLIEKEKTLAFSHRKAGWSAEPFQLSDKFQIQFKTNFGYGYVSYFYLVITYKNIKIIPYSDWIIYNDASTYEIQRYTRKYKLADESWNDAMEDCKSLYNSSISNENKFVETYIIQEAKKMVEGLKKIMEYNEFKLLNLDKDLIIIRNDGYKIIEYRAEKVSGALTFINHLKNFSAIQAISEIINEIKIINKELLPVLKREIELITERLNKIEPELQILEPFVRSLSDRSNNIRHRRNQIVDDLHKKYKINFDKKDRKEEIERLLTKDFPYWKADENEYFEIHNKNYNPLKMEVTKLKTTQEKIAKHSEEIENYLKKT
;
A
#
# COMPACT_ATOMS: atom_id res chain seq x y z
N MET A 1 -19.25 8.38 -25.18
CA MET A 1 -19.76 7.05 -24.76
C MET A 1 -20.50 7.20 -23.45
N GLN A 2 -21.71 6.63 -23.32
CA GLN A 2 -22.51 6.61 -22.08
C GLN A 2 -22.32 5.29 -21.32
N GLY A 3 -21.08 4.93 -20.98
CA GLY A 3 -20.80 3.74 -20.17
C GLY A 3 -19.79 4.06 -19.07
N LYS A 4 -19.74 3.21 -18.05
CA LYS A 4 -18.89 3.35 -16.87
C LYS A 4 -17.54 2.66 -17.09
N ILE A 5 -16.46 3.40 -16.88
CA ILE A 5 -15.10 2.88 -16.95
C ILE A 5 -14.93 1.74 -15.94
N ASN A 6 -14.24 0.68 -16.38
CA ASN A 6 -13.99 -0.54 -15.63
C ASN A 6 -15.26 -1.28 -15.13
N LYS A 7 -16.41 -1.00 -15.74
CA LYS A 7 -17.66 -1.75 -15.54
C LYS A 7 -18.25 -2.18 -16.88
N ASP A 8 -18.31 -1.24 -17.81
CA ASP A 8 -18.82 -1.46 -19.17
C ASP A 8 -17.68 -1.54 -20.20
N TYR A 9 -16.57 -0.83 -19.97
CA TYR A 9 -15.40 -0.86 -20.84
C TYR A 9 -14.10 -0.53 -20.09
N LEU A 10 -12.98 -0.97 -20.63
CA LEU A 10 -11.63 -0.52 -20.25
C LEU A 10 -11.23 0.68 -21.10
N VAL A 11 -10.47 1.61 -20.51
CA VAL A 11 -9.78 2.66 -21.26
C VAL A 11 -8.43 2.11 -21.71
N LEU A 12 -8.10 2.28 -22.99
CA LEU A 12 -6.88 1.80 -23.61
C LEU A 12 -6.04 2.97 -24.11
N LEU A 13 -4.72 2.80 -24.06
CA LEU A 13 -3.78 3.63 -24.79
C LEU A 13 -3.26 2.84 -25.98
N LYS A 14 -3.49 3.34 -27.20
CA LYS A 14 -3.10 2.67 -28.45
C LYS A 14 -2.16 3.52 -29.28
N LEU A 15 -1.18 2.86 -29.90
CA LEU A 15 -0.33 3.47 -30.91
C LEU A 15 -1.06 3.46 -32.25
N ASP A 16 -1.15 4.63 -32.87
CA ASP A 16 -1.54 4.75 -34.25
C ASP A 16 -0.31 4.49 -35.14
N LEU A 17 -0.32 3.38 -35.88
CA LEU A 17 0.87 2.90 -36.58
C LEU A 17 1.32 3.82 -37.71
N ASP A 18 0.39 4.57 -38.30
CA ASP A 18 0.65 5.47 -39.42
C ASP A 18 1.24 6.79 -38.90
N SER A 19 0.57 7.41 -37.93
CA SER A 19 0.97 8.71 -37.42
C SER A 19 2.04 8.66 -36.30
N LYS A 20 2.29 7.47 -35.74
CA LYS A 20 3.14 7.21 -34.56
C LYS A 20 2.70 7.95 -33.28
N TYR A 21 1.51 8.55 -33.29
CA TYR A 21 0.91 9.17 -32.11
C TYR A 21 0.07 8.18 -31.32
N LEU A 22 -0.07 8.45 -30.03
CA LEU A 22 -1.01 7.74 -29.19
C LEU A 22 -2.41 8.31 -29.32
N LYS A 23 -3.39 7.42 -29.13
CA LYS A 23 -4.79 7.74 -28.95
C LYS A 23 -5.37 6.98 -27.76
N VAL A 24 -6.35 7.60 -27.12
CA VAL A 24 -7.19 6.93 -26.13
C VAL A 24 -8.30 6.20 -26.89
N ASP A 25 -8.50 4.94 -26.56
CA ASP A 25 -9.52 4.08 -27.14
C ASP A 25 -10.21 3.28 -26.03
N PHE A 26 -11.23 2.50 -26.37
CA PHE A 26 -12.04 1.77 -25.40
C PHE A 26 -12.21 0.31 -25.81
N LEU A 27 -12.23 -0.57 -24.81
CA LEU A 27 -12.50 -1.99 -25.00
C LEU A 27 -13.71 -2.38 -24.17
N ASN A 28 -14.79 -2.79 -24.83
CA ASN A 28 -16.00 -3.24 -24.15
C ASN A 28 -15.71 -4.47 -23.28
N ILE A 29 -16.24 -4.45 -22.07
CA ILE A 29 -16.25 -5.62 -21.18
C ILE A 29 -17.47 -6.46 -21.57
N GLU A 30 -17.21 -7.68 -22.03
CA GLU A 30 -18.29 -8.58 -22.44
C GLU A 30 -19.18 -8.96 -21.25
N LYS A 31 -20.50 -8.95 -21.47
CA LYS A 31 -21.50 -9.36 -20.47
C LYS A 31 -21.62 -10.88 -20.40
N LEU A 32 -20.49 -11.57 -20.22
CA LEU A 32 -20.43 -13.02 -20.07
C LEU A 32 -21.32 -13.47 -18.91
N LEU A 33 -22.06 -14.57 -19.09
CA LEU A 33 -22.95 -15.17 -18.08
C LEU A 33 -24.15 -14.30 -17.62
N GLU A 34 -24.55 -13.27 -18.37
CA GLU A 34 -25.69 -12.41 -18.01
C GLU A 34 -27.02 -13.20 -17.96
N HIS A 35 -27.23 -14.05 -18.96
CA HIS A 35 -28.43 -14.89 -19.04
C HIS A 35 -28.46 -15.93 -17.93
N GLU A 36 -27.32 -16.54 -17.61
CA GLU A 36 -27.14 -17.48 -16.51
C GLU A 36 -27.37 -16.81 -15.16
N LEU A 37 -26.93 -15.56 -14.99
CA LEU A 37 -27.23 -14.74 -13.82
C LEU A 37 -28.73 -14.55 -13.65
N HIS A 38 -29.45 -14.14 -14.70
CA HIS A 38 -30.90 -13.97 -14.61
C HIS A 38 -31.62 -15.26 -14.21
N LYS A 39 -31.23 -16.40 -14.79
CA LYS A 39 -31.76 -17.71 -14.40
C LYS A 39 -31.49 -18.03 -12.92
N PHE A 40 -30.26 -17.79 -12.46
CA PHE A 40 -29.88 -18.01 -11.06
C PHE A 40 -30.68 -17.14 -10.10
N LEU A 41 -30.82 -15.84 -10.39
CA LEU A 41 -31.56 -14.91 -9.55
C LEU A 41 -33.04 -15.31 -9.43
N ASN A 42 -33.68 -15.64 -10.56
CA ASN A 42 -35.08 -16.11 -10.56
C ASN A 42 -35.27 -17.40 -9.76
N ALA A 43 -34.31 -18.33 -9.88
CA ALA A 43 -34.36 -19.61 -9.17
C ALA A 43 -34.07 -19.43 -7.66
N LEU A 44 -33.24 -18.46 -7.28
CA LEU A 44 -32.98 -18.08 -5.89
C LEU A 44 -34.17 -17.37 -5.24
N GLU A 45 -35.04 -16.72 -6.01
CA GLU A 45 -36.28 -16.13 -5.51
C GLU A 45 -37.33 -17.16 -5.12
N THR A 46 -37.38 -18.28 -5.84
CA THR A 46 -38.43 -19.29 -5.74
C THR A 46 -38.05 -20.50 -4.88
N SER A 47 -36.76 -20.67 -4.57
CA SER A 47 -36.25 -21.85 -3.86
C SER A 47 -35.73 -21.54 -2.46
N THR A 48 -36.10 -22.39 -1.50
CA THR A 48 -35.54 -22.41 -0.13
C THR A 48 -34.23 -23.21 -0.03
N GLN A 49 -33.82 -23.90 -1.10
CA GLN A 49 -32.68 -24.83 -1.11
C GLN A 49 -31.47 -24.29 -1.89
N LYS A 50 -30.80 -23.26 -1.32
CA LYS A 50 -29.58 -22.62 -1.89
C LYS A 50 -28.49 -23.61 -2.34
N LYS A 51 -28.35 -24.73 -1.63
CA LYS A 51 -27.33 -25.76 -1.88
C LYS A 51 -27.57 -26.56 -3.17
N THR A 52 -28.84 -26.75 -3.54
CA THR A 52 -29.24 -27.45 -4.77
C THR A 52 -29.01 -26.53 -5.97
N LEU A 53 -29.41 -25.26 -5.85
CA LEU A 53 -29.18 -24.19 -6.84
C LEU A 53 -27.72 -24.08 -7.27
N LEU A 54 -26.77 -23.87 -6.34
CA LEU A 54 -25.35 -23.71 -6.70
C LEU A 54 -24.71 -24.95 -7.33
N ARG A 55 -25.28 -26.15 -7.14
CA ARG A 55 -24.84 -27.38 -7.81
C ARG A 55 -25.35 -27.46 -9.26
N GLU A 56 -26.49 -26.84 -9.55
CA GLU A 56 -27.13 -26.83 -10.86
C GLU A 56 -26.47 -25.82 -11.81
N PHE A 57 -25.96 -24.69 -11.30
CA PHE A 57 -25.21 -23.69 -12.08
C PHE A 57 -23.71 -24.00 -12.14
N LYS A 58 -23.34 -25.07 -12.86
CA LYS A 58 -21.92 -25.48 -13.05
C LYS A 58 -21.08 -24.37 -13.71
N GLU A 59 -21.73 -23.51 -14.47
CA GLU A 59 -21.20 -22.31 -15.11
C GLU A 59 -20.73 -21.25 -14.09
N PHE A 60 -21.06 -21.36 -12.80
CA PHE A 60 -20.55 -20.43 -11.79
C PHE A 60 -19.34 -20.97 -11.02
N ARG A 61 -18.82 -22.14 -11.39
CA ARG A 61 -17.62 -22.69 -10.74
C ARG A 61 -16.41 -21.74 -10.82
N PHE A 62 -16.24 -21.05 -11.94
CA PHE A 62 -15.16 -20.08 -12.11
C PHE A 62 -15.33 -18.85 -11.21
N LEU A 63 -16.57 -18.48 -10.86
CA LEU A 63 -16.85 -17.40 -9.92
C LEU A 63 -16.39 -17.74 -8.49
N LEU A 64 -16.11 -19.00 -8.17
CA LEU A 64 -15.61 -19.41 -6.86
C LEU A 64 -14.11 -19.20 -6.71
N ASN A 65 -13.39 -18.81 -7.78
CA ASN A 65 -11.97 -18.53 -7.70
C ASN A 65 -11.69 -17.25 -6.91
N TYR A 66 -10.40 -17.07 -6.60
CA TYR A 66 -9.88 -15.78 -6.16
C TYR A 66 -9.90 -14.80 -7.34
N PHE A 67 -10.21 -13.52 -7.06
CA PHE A 67 -10.08 -12.46 -8.04
C PHE A 67 -9.32 -11.27 -7.44
N ASP A 68 -8.32 -10.79 -8.18
CA ASP A 68 -7.63 -9.53 -7.89
C ASP A 68 -8.49 -8.35 -8.38
N TYR A 69 -9.50 -7.98 -7.57
CA TYR A 69 -10.51 -6.99 -7.92
C TYR A 69 -10.95 -6.16 -6.72
N CYS A 70 -11.00 -4.85 -6.91
CA CYS A 70 -11.49 -3.87 -5.96
C CYS A 70 -12.81 -3.28 -6.45
N GLU A 71 -13.91 -3.58 -5.77
CA GLU A 71 -15.27 -3.16 -6.15
C GLU A 71 -15.51 -1.66 -5.94
N VAL A 72 -14.87 -1.05 -4.95
CA VAL A 72 -14.90 0.38 -4.65
C VAL A 72 -13.48 0.85 -4.35
N ILE A 73 -12.87 1.55 -5.30
CA ILE A 73 -11.44 1.92 -5.28
C ILE A 73 -11.00 2.59 -3.97
N ALA A 74 -11.86 3.44 -3.39
CA ALA A 74 -11.54 4.26 -2.22
C ALA A 74 -11.93 3.62 -0.86
N ASN A 75 -12.58 2.46 -0.85
CA ASN A 75 -12.98 1.80 0.40
C ASN A 75 -11.80 1.05 1.04
N SER A 76 -11.94 0.64 2.31
CA SER A 76 -11.00 -0.23 3.01
C SER A 76 -10.84 -1.60 2.32
N TYR A 77 -9.90 -2.41 2.82
CA TYR A 77 -9.48 -3.68 2.20
C TYR A 77 -10.63 -4.52 1.66
N GLN A 78 -10.59 -4.73 0.35
CA GLN A 78 -11.54 -5.53 -0.40
C GLN A 78 -10.76 -6.66 -1.07
N GLU A 79 -11.11 -7.88 -0.69
CA GLU A 79 -10.61 -9.09 -1.31
C GLU A 79 -11.80 -9.90 -1.82
N ILE A 80 -11.65 -10.50 -2.99
CA ILE A 80 -12.57 -11.53 -3.45
C ILE A 80 -11.89 -12.88 -3.22
N PRO A 81 -12.13 -13.54 -2.06
CA PRO A 81 -11.37 -14.70 -1.63
C PRO A 81 -11.67 -15.95 -2.49
N ASN A 82 -10.89 -17.01 -2.33
CA ASN A 82 -11.19 -18.27 -2.99
C ASN A 82 -12.26 -19.08 -2.22
N TYR A 83 -13.38 -19.40 -2.88
CA TYR A 83 -14.47 -20.24 -2.37
C TYR A 83 -14.58 -21.63 -3.01
N SER A 84 -13.64 -22.02 -3.87
CA SER A 84 -13.67 -23.32 -4.58
C SER A 84 -13.62 -24.54 -3.64
N GLY A 85 -13.06 -24.37 -2.43
CA GLY A 85 -12.98 -25.41 -1.41
C GLY A 85 -14.31 -25.65 -0.66
N TYR A 86 -14.46 -26.84 -0.07
CA TYR A 86 -15.67 -27.23 0.68
C TYR A 86 -16.07 -26.20 1.75
N LYS A 87 -15.10 -25.66 2.51
CA LYS A 87 -15.34 -24.64 3.53
C LYS A 87 -15.86 -23.33 2.93
N GLY A 88 -15.28 -22.87 1.83
CA GLY A 88 -15.67 -21.63 1.15
C GLY A 88 -17.07 -21.72 0.54
N LEU A 89 -17.39 -22.84 -0.10
CA LEU A 89 -18.74 -23.08 -0.60
C LEU A 89 -19.77 -23.15 0.54
N ARG A 90 -19.43 -23.79 1.67
CA ARG A 90 -20.31 -23.85 2.85
C ARG A 90 -20.56 -22.46 3.45
N TYR A 91 -19.53 -21.61 3.49
CA TYR A 91 -19.63 -20.22 3.93
C TYR A 91 -20.57 -19.41 3.02
N LEU A 92 -20.35 -19.46 1.70
CA LEU A 92 -21.19 -18.76 0.72
C LEU A 92 -22.67 -19.20 0.80
N LEU A 93 -22.91 -20.48 1.11
CA LEU A 93 -24.26 -21.03 1.29
C LEU A 93 -24.93 -20.63 2.61
N SER A 94 -24.17 -20.26 3.65
CA SER A 94 -24.73 -19.78 4.91
C SER A 94 -25.16 -18.31 4.87
N GLU A 95 -24.68 -17.54 3.88
CA GLU A 95 -25.02 -16.13 3.77
C GLU A 95 -26.52 -15.90 3.53
N PRO A 96 -27.10 -14.80 4.04
CA PRO A 96 -28.45 -14.36 3.69
C PRO A 96 -28.66 -14.26 2.18
N LYS A 97 -29.92 -14.35 1.73
CA LYS A 97 -30.24 -14.37 0.29
C LYS A 97 -29.71 -13.13 -0.43
N ASP A 98 -29.95 -11.95 0.14
CA ASP A 98 -29.56 -10.68 -0.48
C ASP A 98 -28.04 -10.51 -0.54
N GLU A 99 -27.34 -10.97 0.51
CA GLU A 99 -25.88 -10.95 0.57
C GLU A 99 -25.27 -11.91 -0.47
N LEU A 100 -25.84 -13.11 -0.61
CA LEU A 100 -25.44 -14.06 -1.66
C LEU A 100 -25.61 -13.47 -3.06
N ILE A 101 -26.72 -12.77 -3.32
CA ILE A 101 -26.95 -12.09 -4.60
C ILE A 101 -25.86 -11.05 -4.84
N ASN A 102 -25.52 -10.25 -3.83
CA ASN A 102 -24.49 -9.23 -3.92
C ASN A 102 -23.11 -9.85 -4.22
N ILE A 103 -22.72 -10.88 -3.46
CA ILE A 103 -21.46 -11.61 -3.65
C ILE A 103 -21.35 -12.18 -5.08
N VAL A 104 -22.42 -12.78 -5.61
CA VAL A 104 -22.43 -13.33 -6.98
C VAL A 104 -22.28 -12.22 -8.02
N LYS A 105 -22.98 -11.09 -7.87
CA LYS A 105 -22.86 -9.94 -8.79
C LYS A 105 -21.45 -9.33 -8.80
N ILE A 106 -20.84 -9.19 -7.63
CA ILE A 106 -19.48 -8.68 -7.48
C ILE A 106 -18.48 -9.63 -8.14
N ARG A 107 -18.57 -10.93 -7.84
CA ARG A 107 -17.71 -11.96 -8.45
C ARG A 107 -17.87 -12.04 -9.96
N LEU A 108 -19.09 -11.89 -10.46
CA LEU A 108 -19.32 -11.87 -11.90
C LEU A 108 -18.69 -10.64 -12.55
N SER A 109 -18.78 -9.47 -11.91
CA SER A 109 -18.11 -8.26 -12.38
C SER A 109 -16.58 -8.44 -12.42
N ALA A 110 -16.01 -9.05 -11.37
CA ALA A 110 -14.60 -9.37 -11.28
C ALA A 110 -14.15 -10.36 -12.38
N TYR A 111 -14.95 -11.41 -12.61
CA TYR A 111 -14.69 -12.37 -13.69
C TYR A 111 -14.70 -11.71 -15.07
N ARG A 112 -15.70 -10.88 -15.36
CA ARG A 112 -15.82 -10.20 -16.66
C ARG A 112 -14.63 -9.27 -16.93
N ILE A 113 -14.24 -8.48 -15.93
CA ILE A 113 -13.12 -7.55 -16.11
C ILE A 113 -11.78 -8.28 -16.20
N GLU A 114 -11.59 -9.40 -15.51
CA GLU A 114 -10.38 -10.23 -15.63
C GLU A 114 -10.24 -10.84 -17.03
N ASN A 115 -11.35 -11.28 -17.63
CA ASN A 115 -11.38 -11.69 -19.04
C ASN A 115 -11.01 -10.53 -19.97
N ALA A 116 -11.54 -9.33 -19.71
CA ALA A 116 -11.20 -8.13 -20.48
C ALA A 116 -9.70 -7.76 -20.33
N TYR A 117 -9.10 -7.92 -19.14
CA TYR A 117 -7.65 -7.74 -18.96
C TYR A 117 -6.86 -8.76 -19.75
N THR A 118 -7.27 -10.02 -19.75
CA THR A 118 -6.60 -11.08 -20.50
C THR A 118 -6.60 -10.77 -21.99
N PHE A 119 -7.76 -10.32 -22.51
CA PHE A 119 -7.87 -9.88 -23.89
C PHE A 119 -7.01 -8.64 -24.17
N ALA A 120 -7.05 -7.62 -23.30
CA ALA A 120 -6.23 -6.41 -23.44
C ALA A 120 -4.72 -6.73 -23.46
N LYS A 121 -4.26 -7.64 -22.59
CA LYS A 121 -2.86 -8.12 -22.61
C LYS A 121 -2.51 -8.79 -23.94
N SER A 122 -3.40 -9.62 -24.49
CA SER A 122 -3.19 -10.21 -25.82
C SER A 122 -3.12 -9.19 -26.95
N LEU A 123 -3.71 -8.00 -26.78
CA LEU A 123 -3.59 -6.88 -27.72
C LEU A 123 -2.25 -6.14 -27.57
N ILE A 124 -1.69 -6.10 -26.35
CA ILE A 124 -0.34 -5.56 -26.11
C ILE A 124 0.71 -6.42 -26.80
N GLU A 125 0.63 -7.73 -26.66
CA GLU A 125 1.55 -8.68 -27.32
C GLU A 125 1.53 -8.56 -28.85
N LYS A 126 0.43 -8.07 -29.42
CA LYS A 126 0.25 -7.82 -30.86
C LYS A 126 0.57 -6.38 -31.27
N GLU A 127 1.15 -5.58 -30.37
CA GLU A 127 1.49 -4.15 -30.55
C GLU A 127 0.30 -3.24 -30.90
N LYS A 128 -0.93 -3.69 -30.65
CA LYS A 128 -2.16 -2.92 -30.95
C LYS A 128 -2.61 -2.04 -29.80
N THR A 129 -2.05 -2.24 -28.61
CA THR A 129 -2.37 -1.53 -27.37
C THR A 129 -1.09 -1.47 -26.55
N LEU A 130 -0.93 -0.42 -25.76
CA LEU A 130 0.28 -0.22 -24.96
C LEU A 130 -0.02 -0.19 -23.46
N ALA A 131 -1.21 0.24 -23.06
CA ALA A 131 -1.66 0.22 -21.68
C ALA A 131 -3.20 0.12 -21.59
N PHE A 132 -3.71 -0.29 -20.44
CA PHE A 132 -5.15 -0.35 -20.16
C PHE A 132 -5.49 -0.02 -18.70
N SER A 133 -6.70 0.45 -18.45
CA SER A 133 -7.22 0.75 -17.11
C SER A 133 -7.51 -0.51 -16.30
N HIS A 134 -7.46 -0.41 -14.97
CA HIS A 134 -7.75 -1.56 -14.11
C HIS A 134 -8.40 -1.20 -12.77
N ARG A 135 -8.82 -2.25 -12.06
CA ARG A 135 -9.37 -2.27 -10.70
C ARG A 135 -8.75 -3.38 -9.85
N LYS A 136 -7.49 -3.75 -10.09
CA LYS A 136 -6.74 -4.64 -9.21
C LYS A 136 -6.73 -4.10 -7.77
N ALA A 137 -6.91 -4.98 -6.79
CA ALA A 137 -6.91 -4.64 -5.38
C ALA A 137 -5.47 -4.57 -4.85
N GLY A 138 -5.23 -3.64 -3.92
CA GLY A 138 -3.90 -3.38 -3.39
C GLY A 138 -2.92 -2.88 -4.42
N TRP A 139 -1.63 -3.14 -4.16
CA TRP A 139 -0.53 -2.54 -4.91
C TRP A 139 -0.46 -3.08 -6.34
N SER A 140 -0.65 -2.18 -7.31
CA SER A 140 -0.36 -2.41 -8.72
C SER A 140 0.58 -1.32 -9.21
N ALA A 141 1.62 -1.73 -9.93
CA ALA A 141 2.65 -0.85 -10.46
C ALA A 141 3.31 -1.48 -11.69
N GLU A 142 2.54 -2.18 -12.52
CA GLU A 142 3.06 -2.80 -13.73
C GLU A 142 3.50 -1.69 -14.72
N PRO A 143 4.76 -1.69 -15.20
CA PRO A 143 5.22 -0.72 -16.18
C PRO A 143 4.69 -1.07 -17.58
N PHE A 144 4.30 -0.04 -18.33
CA PHE A 144 3.92 -0.14 -19.73
C PHE A 144 4.94 0.58 -20.60
N GLN A 145 5.58 -0.15 -21.50
CA GLN A 145 6.51 0.43 -22.47
C GLN A 145 5.71 1.04 -23.63
N LEU A 146 5.82 2.36 -23.85
CA LEU A 146 5.14 3.04 -24.95
C LEU A 146 6.02 3.15 -26.20
N SER A 147 7.34 3.28 -26.00
CA SER A 147 8.39 3.24 -27.02
C SER A 147 9.75 2.99 -26.35
N ASP A 148 10.84 2.77 -27.09
CA ASP A 148 12.20 2.58 -26.52
C ASP A 148 12.66 3.70 -25.57
N LYS A 149 12.06 4.89 -25.70
CA LYS A 149 12.39 6.07 -24.92
C LYS A 149 11.33 6.43 -23.89
N PHE A 150 10.15 5.80 -23.90
CA PHE A 150 9.01 6.25 -23.10
C PHE A 150 8.33 5.07 -22.41
N GLN A 151 8.26 5.15 -21.08
CA GLN A 151 7.60 4.16 -20.24
C GLN A 151 6.68 4.88 -19.25
N ILE A 152 5.52 4.30 -18.98
CA ILE A 152 4.61 4.77 -17.95
C ILE A 152 4.38 3.68 -16.90
N GLN A 153 3.98 4.09 -15.71
CA GLN A 153 3.58 3.19 -14.64
C GLN A 153 2.44 3.84 -13.87
N PHE A 154 1.29 3.16 -13.83
CA PHE A 154 0.21 3.52 -12.94
C PHE A 154 0.45 2.84 -11.61
N LYS A 155 0.70 3.63 -10.56
CA LYS A 155 0.90 3.14 -9.20
C LYS A 155 -0.40 3.32 -8.44
N THR A 156 -0.96 2.24 -7.96
CA THR A 156 -2.22 2.24 -7.21
C THR A 156 -2.11 1.32 -6.01
N ASN A 157 -2.85 1.59 -4.93
CA ASN A 157 -3.12 0.64 -3.85
C ASN A 157 -4.62 0.61 -3.52
N PHE A 158 -5.44 0.29 -4.52
CA PHE A 158 -6.89 0.39 -4.39
C PHE A 158 -7.44 -0.53 -3.31
N GLY A 159 -8.50 -0.09 -2.64
CA GLY A 159 -9.07 -0.85 -1.54
C GLY A 159 -8.29 -0.68 -0.25
N TYR A 160 -7.58 0.42 -0.01
CA TYR A 160 -6.89 0.69 1.27
C TYR A 160 -7.50 1.90 2.00
N GLY A 161 -8.77 2.18 1.74
CA GLY A 161 -9.49 3.27 2.38
C GLY A 161 -8.85 4.61 2.04
N TYR A 162 -8.65 5.42 3.05
CA TYR A 162 -8.11 6.78 2.90
C TYR A 162 -6.62 6.84 2.59
N VAL A 163 -5.88 5.74 2.75
CA VAL A 163 -4.48 5.64 2.32
C VAL A 163 -4.35 5.05 0.91
N SER A 164 -5.47 4.88 0.21
CA SER A 164 -5.49 4.54 -1.22
C SER A 164 -4.94 5.70 -2.06
N TYR A 165 -4.31 5.39 -3.18
CA TYR A 165 -3.79 6.34 -4.13
C TYR A 165 -3.92 5.85 -5.58
N PHE A 166 -3.88 6.84 -6.48
CA PHE A 166 -3.76 6.65 -7.92
C PHE A 166 -2.74 7.64 -8.46
N TYR A 167 -1.57 7.14 -8.82
CA TYR A 167 -0.46 7.94 -9.32
C TYR A 167 -0.01 7.48 -10.70
N LEU A 168 0.52 8.42 -11.48
CA LEU A 168 1.24 8.16 -12.72
C LEU A 168 2.72 8.49 -12.52
N VAL A 169 3.59 7.57 -12.92
CA VAL A 169 5.03 7.79 -13.05
C VAL A 169 5.40 7.66 -14.52
N ILE A 170 6.07 8.67 -15.05
CA ILE A 170 6.59 8.70 -16.41
C ILE A 170 8.09 8.57 -16.37
N THR A 171 8.62 7.75 -17.28
CA THR A 171 10.05 7.61 -17.52
C THR A 171 10.34 7.95 -18.99
N TYR A 172 11.19 8.95 -19.20
CA TYR A 172 11.64 9.36 -20.53
C TYR A 172 13.15 9.20 -20.65
N LYS A 173 13.64 8.44 -21.64
CA LYS A 173 15.06 8.09 -21.83
C LYS A 173 15.74 7.62 -20.54
N ASN A 174 15.08 6.71 -19.82
CA ASN A 174 15.51 6.19 -18.51
C ASN A 174 15.51 7.21 -17.35
N ILE A 175 14.83 8.35 -17.52
CA ILE A 175 14.74 9.41 -16.52
C ILE A 175 13.31 9.44 -15.98
N LYS A 176 13.16 9.09 -14.70
CA LYS A 176 11.87 9.20 -14.01
C LYS A 176 11.54 10.66 -13.76
N ILE A 177 10.41 11.13 -14.28
CA ILE A 177 9.89 12.48 -14.10
C ILE A 177 9.02 12.47 -12.84
N ILE A 178 9.61 12.66 -11.66
CA ILE A 178 8.92 12.51 -10.36
C ILE A 178 9.02 13.79 -9.50
N PRO A 179 8.44 14.91 -9.96
CA PRO A 179 8.45 16.19 -9.25
C PRO A 179 7.77 16.15 -7.89
N TYR A 180 6.83 15.22 -7.67
CA TYR A 180 5.99 15.17 -6.48
C TYR A 180 6.20 13.92 -5.65
N SER A 181 5.80 13.98 -4.39
CA SER A 181 5.70 12.82 -3.52
C SER A 181 4.66 13.00 -2.43
N ASP A 182 3.99 11.91 -2.07
CA ASP A 182 3.11 11.82 -0.92
C ASP A 182 3.73 10.90 0.14
N TRP A 183 3.54 11.25 1.42
CA TRP A 183 3.88 10.41 2.56
C TRP A 183 2.63 9.70 3.05
N ILE A 184 2.60 8.38 2.89
CA ILE A 184 1.45 7.53 3.17
C ILE A 184 1.71 6.78 4.46
N ILE A 185 0.85 6.99 5.46
CA ILE A 185 1.04 6.45 6.81
C ILE A 185 -0.02 5.38 7.05
N TYR A 186 0.43 4.13 7.21
CA TYR A 186 -0.41 2.99 7.56
C TYR A 186 -0.48 2.86 9.09
N ASN A 187 -1.38 3.64 9.71
CA ASN A 187 -1.51 3.72 11.16
C ASN A 187 -1.66 2.33 11.82
N ASP A 188 -2.53 1.49 11.27
CA ASP A 188 -2.81 0.14 11.82
C ASP A 188 -1.60 -0.80 11.75
N ALA A 189 -0.71 -0.58 10.78
CA ALA A 189 0.51 -1.37 10.59
C ALA A 189 1.75 -0.69 11.19
N SER A 190 1.60 0.47 11.82
CA SER A 190 2.70 1.27 12.38
C SER A 190 3.86 1.49 11.40
N THR A 191 3.54 1.59 10.10
CA THR A 191 4.52 1.74 9.02
C THR A 191 4.10 2.86 8.07
N TYR A 192 5.00 3.25 7.17
CA TYR A 192 4.74 4.29 6.18
C TYR A 192 5.50 4.01 4.89
N GLU A 193 5.06 4.63 3.81
CA GLU A 193 5.78 4.67 2.54
C GLU A 193 5.79 6.10 1.96
N ILE A 194 6.83 6.43 1.20
CA ILE A 194 6.91 7.69 0.46
C ILE A 194 6.75 7.36 -1.03
N GLN A 195 5.62 7.76 -1.60
CA GLN A 195 5.30 7.51 -3.00
C GLN A 195 5.66 8.70 -3.86
N ARG A 196 6.56 8.50 -4.82
CA ARG A 196 7.02 9.52 -5.78
C ARG A 196 6.27 9.36 -7.10
N TYR A 197 5.82 10.48 -7.68
CA TYR A 197 4.98 10.46 -8.86
C TYR A 197 5.12 11.70 -9.75
N THR A 198 4.71 11.54 -11.01
CA THR A 198 4.54 12.63 -11.98
C THR A 198 3.22 13.33 -11.77
N ARG A 199 2.13 12.57 -11.62
CA ARG A 199 0.77 13.09 -11.43
C ARG A 199 -0.03 12.25 -10.45
N LYS A 200 -0.98 12.89 -9.79
CA LYS A 200 -1.94 12.28 -8.87
C LYS A 200 -3.35 12.44 -9.43
N TYR A 201 -4.14 11.39 -9.31
CA TYR A 201 -5.53 11.35 -9.76
C TYR A 201 -6.47 11.12 -8.58
N LYS A 202 -7.75 11.44 -8.80
CA LYS A 202 -8.79 11.10 -7.83
C LYS A 202 -9.00 9.59 -7.83
N LEU A 203 -9.45 9.07 -6.70
CA LEU A 203 -9.80 7.66 -6.52
C LEU A 203 -11.18 7.37 -7.11
N ALA A 204 -11.28 7.44 -8.44
CA ALA A 204 -12.51 7.24 -9.18
C ALA A 204 -12.21 6.53 -10.51
N ASP A 205 -13.15 5.73 -11.00
CA ASP A 205 -12.98 5.02 -12.28
C ASP A 205 -12.83 6.02 -13.44
N GLU A 206 -13.51 7.16 -13.37
CA GLU A 206 -13.46 8.23 -14.37
C GLU A 206 -12.06 8.81 -14.54
N SER A 207 -11.26 8.81 -13.48
CA SER A 207 -9.91 9.36 -13.50
C SER A 207 -8.93 8.55 -14.36
N TRP A 208 -9.28 7.32 -14.76
CA TRP A 208 -8.50 6.58 -15.75
C TRP A 208 -8.48 7.27 -17.11
N ASN A 209 -9.57 7.94 -17.49
CA ASN A 209 -9.60 8.69 -18.74
C ASN A 209 -8.61 9.86 -18.70
N ASP A 210 -8.63 10.64 -17.61
CA ASP A 210 -7.69 11.75 -17.39
C ASP A 210 -6.24 11.24 -17.38
N ALA A 211 -5.98 10.10 -16.73
CA ALA A 211 -4.66 9.51 -16.66
C ALA A 211 -4.15 9.05 -18.04
N MET A 212 -5.00 8.44 -18.85
CA MET A 212 -4.65 7.99 -20.21
C MET A 212 -4.49 9.17 -21.17
N GLU A 213 -5.33 10.20 -21.05
CA GLU A 213 -5.23 11.45 -21.82
C GLU A 213 -3.94 12.22 -21.51
N ASP A 214 -3.55 12.30 -20.24
CA ASP A 214 -2.26 12.87 -19.83
C ASP A 214 -1.09 12.09 -20.44
N CYS A 215 -1.13 10.75 -20.39
CA CYS A 215 -0.11 9.90 -21.00
C CYS A 215 -0.01 10.14 -22.51
N LYS A 216 -1.15 10.18 -23.20
CA LYS A 216 -1.24 10.49 -24.63
C LYS A 216 -0.60 11.84 -24.94
N SER A 217 -1.01 12.89 -24.23
CA SER A 217 -0.54 14.25 -24.44
C SER A 217 0.97 14.36 -24.26
N LEU A 218 1.50 13.76 -23.18
CA LEU A 218 2.93 13.77 -22.86
C LEU A 218 3.76 13.03 -23.91
N TYR A 219 3.34 11.82 -24.28
CA TYR A 219 4.01 11.06 -25.33
C TYR A 219 3.99 11.81 -26.67
N ASN A 220 2.82 12.28 -27.11
CA ASN A 220 2.67 12.95 -28.40
C ASN A 220 3.46 14.28 -28.45
N SER A 221 3.56 14.99 -27.33
CA SER A 221 4.42 16.16 -27.19
C SER A 221 5.90 15.79 -27.38
N SER A 222 6.35 14.66 -26.83
CA SER A 222 7.73 14.19 -26.99
C SER A 222 8.09 13.80 -28.43
N ILE A 223 7.10 13.33 -29.22
CA ILE A 223 7.27 13.00 -30.63
C ILE A 223 7.23 14.25 -31.51
N SER A 224 6.29 15.17 -31.24
CA SER A 224 6.08 16.36 -32.09
C SER A 224 7.18 17.41 -31.92
N ASN A 225 7.64 17.66 -30.70
CA ASN A 225 8.72 18.61 -30.43
C ASN A 225 9.48 18.23 -29.16
N GLU A 226 10.52 17.42 -29.33
CA GLU A 226 11.34 16.91 -28.24
C GLU A 226 11.97 18.03 -27.39
N ASN A 227 12.46 19.10 -27.99
CA ASN A 227 13.07 20.22 -27.26
C ASN A 227 12.05 20.90 -26.34
N LYS A 228 10.86 21.17 -26.85
CA LYS A 228 9.76 21.77 -26.06
C LYS A 228 9.31 20.81 -24.95
N PHE A 229 9.26 19.51 -25.23
CA PHE A 229 8.94 18.49 -24.23
C PHE A 229 9.98 18.48 -23.10
N VAL A 230 11.27 18.48 -23.43
CA VAL A 230 12.36 18.50 -22.43
C VAL A 230 12.28 19.77 -21.58
N GLU A 231 12.12 20.94 -22.19
CA GLU A 231 11.97 22.21 -21.47
C GLU A 231 10.78 22.17 -20.50
N THR A 232 9.61 21.71 -20.97
CA THR A 232 8.37 21.77 -20.20
C THR A 232 8.29 20.69 -19.12
N TYR A 233 8.66 19.45 -19.44
CA TYR A 233 8.36 18.30 -18.57
C TYR A 233 9.59 17.74 -17.86
N ILE A 234 10.80 18.10 -18.28
CA ILE A 234 12.03 17.74 -17.56
C ILE A 234 12.54 18.95 -16.78
N ILE A 235 12.77 20.08 -17.45
CA ILE A 235 13.43 21.23 -16.81
C ILE A 235 12.50 21.94 -15.83
N GLN A 236 11.27 22.29 -16.23
CA GLN A 236 10.35 22.95 -15.29
C GLN A 236 9.95 22.05 -14.13
N GLU A 237 9.74 20.75 -14.36
CA GLU A 237 9.44 19.80 -13.28
C GLU A 237 10.63 19.59 -12.34
N ALA A 238 11.86 19.58 -12.85
CA ALA A 238 13.06 19.57 -12.02
C ALA A 238 13.21 20.86 -11.20
N LYS A 239 12.88 22.03 -11.77
CA LYS A 239 12.84 23.31 -11.02
C LYS A 239 11.81 23.28 -9.89
N LYS A 240 10.59 22.80 -10.16
CA LYS A 240 9.54 22.61 -9.13
C LYS A 240 9.97 21.64 -8.05
N MET A 241 10.63 20.55 -8.42
CA MET A 241 11.19 19.60 -7.46
C MET A 241 12.20 20.28 -6.53
N VAL A 242 13.15 21.05 -7.08
CA VAL A 242 14.15 21.78 -6.29
C VAL A 242 13.50 22.81 -5.38
N GLU A 243 12.50 23.56 -5.85
CA GLU A 243 11.70 24.46 -5.02
C GLU A 243 11.04 23.71 -3.85
N GLY A 244 10.48 22.52 -4.13
CA GLY A 244 9.94 21.64 -3.10
C GLY A 244 10.98 21.17 -2.09
N LEU A 245 12.20 20.86 -2.52
CA LEU A 245 13.30 20.49 -1.62
C LEU A 245 13.70 21.65 -0.70
N LYS A 246 13.79 22.87 -1.22
CA LYS A 246 14.08 24.08 -0.41
C LYS A 246 13.00 24.29 0.66
N LYS A 247 11.72 24.20 0.27
CA LYS A 247 10.59 24.31 1.21
C LYS A 247 10.66 23.25 2.31
N ILE A 248 11.02 22.00 1.98
CA ILE A 248 11.14 20.92 2.96
C ILE A 248 12.26 21.18 3.98
N MET A 249 13.30 21.93 3.62
CA MET A 249 14.36 22.35 4.54
C MET A 249 13.91 23.45 5.50
N GLU A 250 13.04 24.36 5.05
CA GLU A 250 12.60 25.53 5.82
C GLU A 250 11.44 25.24 6.78
N TYR A 251 10.47 24.42 6.37
CA TYR A 251 9.26 24.19 7.15
C TYR A 251 9.42 23.04 8.14
N ASN A 252 9.11 23.30 9.41
CA ASN A 252 8.96 22.29 10.46
C ASN A 252 7.53 21.74 10.58
N GLU A 253 6.62 22.28 9.77
CA GLU A 253 5.22 21.87 9.72
C GLU A 253 4.86 21.39 8.31
N PHE A 254 4.38 20.16 8.20
CA PHE A 254 3.77 19.66 6.97
C PHE A 254 2.29 19.39 7.22
N LYS A 255 1.45 19.90 6.31
CA LYS A 255 0.01 19.62 6.33
C LYS A 255 -0.20 18.29 5.61
N LEU A 256 -0.44 17.23 6.38
CA LEU A 256 -0.85 15.93 5.87
C LEU A 256 -2.33 15.75 6.16
N LEU A 257 -3.08 15.21 5.21
CA LEU A 257 -4.47 14.86 5.44
C LEU A 257 -4.51 13.49 6.13
N ASN A 258 -5.27 13.37 7.22
CA ASN A 258 -5.59 12.07 7.78
C ASN A 258 -6.91 11.51 7.24
N LEU A 259 -7.25 10.35 7.78
CA LEU A 259 -8.44 9.56 7.44
C LEU A 259 -9.75 10.36 7.61
N ASP A 260 -9.84 11.30 8.54
CA ASP A 260 -11.08 12.07 8.77
C ASP A 260 -11.18 13.34 7.89
N LYS A 261 -10.26 13.51 6.93
CA LYS A 261 -10.00 14.79 6.23
C LYS A 261 -9.58 15.91 7.18
N ASP A 262 -9.22 15.56 8.41
CA ASP A 262 -8.57 16.49 9.29
C ASP A 262 -7.17 16.76 8.77
N LEU A 263 -6.85 18.03 8.79
CA LEU A 263 -5.55 18.52 8.43
C LEU A 263 -4.63 18.22 9.62
N ILE A 264 -3.94 17.08 9.59
CA ILE A 264 -2.84 16.84 10.51
C ILE A 264 -1.72 17.78 10.09
N ILE A 265 -1.57 18.83 10.88
CA ILE A 265 -0.30 19.53 10.94
C ILE A 265 0.64 18.55 11.64
N ILE A 266 1.48 17.87 10.87
CA ILE A 266 2.65 17.22 11.45
C ILE A 266 3.58 18.37 11.85
N ARG A 267 3.39 18.85 13.08
CA ARG A 267 4.41 19.54 13.86
C ARG A 267 5.37 18.45 14.32
N ASN A 268 6.24 17.98 13.43
CA ASN A 268 7.29 17.07 13.87
C ASN A 268 8.51 17.92 14.20
N ASP A 269 8.72 18.11 15.48
CA ASP A 269 10.02 18.17 16.11
C ASP A 269 10.61 16.74 16.25
N GLY A 270 11.87 16.57 15.85
CA GLY A 270 12.65 15.33 16.05
C GLY A 270 12.82 14.40 14.84
N TYR A 271 13.34 13.20 15.08
CA TYR A 271 13.92 12.30 14.07
C TYR A 271 13.05 11.97 12.85
N LYS A 272 11.71 11.99 12.94
CA LYS A 272 10.81 11.67 11.81
C LYS A 272 10.87 12.72 10.68
N ILE A 273 10.94 14.01 11.02
CA ILE A 273 11.05 15.06 9.99
C ILE A 273 12.43 15.03 9.35
N ILE A 274 13.46 14.69 10.14
CA ILE A 274 14.82 14.54 9.65
C ILE A 274 14.95 13.32 8.73
N GLU A 275 14.33 12.20 9.07
CA GLU A 275 14.25 11.01 8.20
C GLU A 275 13.57 11.33 6.87
N TYR A 276 12.45 12.06 6.88
CA TYR A 276 11.78 12.51 5.65
C TYR A 276 12.68 13.44 4.81
N ARG A 277 13.30 14.45 5.45
CA ARG A 277 14.26 15.36 4.79
C ARG A 277 15.43 14.59 4.18
N ALA A 278 16.01 13.67 4.96
CA ALA A 278 17.10 12.79 4.56
C ALA A 278 16.75 12.04 3.29
N GLU A 279 15.62 11.34 3.25
CA GLU A 279 15.22 10.57 2.07
C GLU A 279 14.97 11.46 0.85
N LYS A 280 14.28 12.60 1.04
CA LYS A 280 13.88 13.48 -0.06
C LYS A 280 15.06 14.20 -0.69
N VAL A 281 15.94 14.77 0.12
CA VAL A 281 17.07 15.59 -0.33
C VAL A 281 18.20 14.71 -0.85
N SER A 282 18.60 13.66 -0.12
CA SER A 282 19.62 12.71 -0.60
C SER A 282 19.15 11.94 -1.83
N GLY A 283 17.86 11.57 -1.89
CA GLY A 283 17.26 10.91 -3.04
C GLY A 283 17.38 11.73 -4.33
N ALA A 284 17.40 13.06 -4.24
CA ALA A 284 17.59 13.93 -5.40
C ALA A 284 19.01 13.83 -6.00
N LEU A 285 20.01 13.34 -5.27
CA LEU A 285 21.34 13.09 -5.81
C LEU A 285 21.32 11.99 -6.88
N THR A 286 20.47 10.97 -6.71
CA THR A 286 20.28 9.93 -7.74
C THR A 286 19.68 10.50 -9.02
N PHE A 287 18.91 11.58 -8.93
CA PHE A 287 18.33 12.27 -10.07
C PHE A 287 19.38 13.07 -10.86
N ILE A 288 20.45 13.56 -10.21
CA ILE A 288 21.53 14.29 -10.91
C ILE A 288 22.15 13.42 -12.02
N ASN A 289 22.37 12.12 -11.77
CA ASN A 289 22.96 11.24 -12.78
C ASN A 289 22.10 11.15 -14.04
N HIS A 290 20.77 11.25 -13.89
CA HIS A 290 19.84 11.31 -15.01
C HIS A 290 19.87 12.67 -15.70
N LEU A 291 19.93 13.76 -14.95
CA LEU A 291 20.00 15.12 -15.50
C LEU A 291 21.27 15.38 -16.32
N LYS A 292 22.39 14.74 -15.98
CA LYS A 292 23.64 14.84 -16.74
C LYS A 292 23.48 14.46 -18.23
N ASN A 293 22.48 13.65 -18.58
CA ASN A 293 22.18 13.31 -19.97
C ASN A 293 21.68 14.53 -20.79
N PHE A 294 21.32 15.63 -20.13
CA PHE A 294 20.92 16.91 -20.72
C PHE A 294 21.89 18.05 -20.39
N SER A 295 23.15 17.74 -20.06
CA SER A 295 24.15 18.71 -19.60
C SER A 295 24.45 19.84 -20.58
N ALA A 296 24.09 19.69 -21.86
CA ALA A 296 24.20 20.75 -22.87
C ALA A 296 23.25 21.94 -22.59
N ILE A 297 22.25 21.78 -21.72
CA ILE A 297 21.29 22.83 -21.38
C ILE A 297 21.76 23.54 -20.10
N GLN A 298 22.03 24.85 -20.16
CA GLN A 298 22.54 25.63 -19.02
C GLN A 298 21.68 25.49 -17.76
N ALA A 299 20.35 25.53 -17.90
CA ALA A 299 19.41 25.40 -16.78
C ALA A 299 19.58 24.08 -15.99
N ILE A 300 20.07 23.02 -16.62
CA ILE A 300 20.35 21.73 -15.95
C ILE A 300 21.54 21.85 -15.00
N SER A 301 22.57 22.59 -15.38
CA SER A 301 23.75 22.79 -14.54
C SER A 301 23.40 23.58 -13.27
N GLU A 302 22.53 24.58 -13.39
CA GLU A 302 22.00 25.35 -12.26
C GLU A 302 21.20 24.44 -11.30
N ILE A 303 20.27 23.64 -11.83
CA ILE A 303 19.49 22.67 -11.04
C ILE A 303 20.40 21.68 -10.30
N ILE A 304 21.41 21.13 -10.96
CA ILE A 304 22.35 20.20 -10.34
C ILE A 304 23.10 20.87 -9.19
N ASN A 305 23.56 22.10 -9.38
CA ASN A 305 24.25 22.85 -8.34
C ASN A 305 23.33 23.14 -7.14
N GLU A 306 22.07 23.52 -7.39
CA GLU A 306 21.10 23.72 -6.31
C GLU A 306 20.85 22.43 -5.51
N ILE A 307 20.69 21.28 -6.18
CA ILE A 307 20.54 19.99 -5.48
C ILE A 307 21.76 19.71 -4.61
N LYS A 308 22.98 19.96 -5.11
CA LYS A 308 24.23 19.78 -4.34
C LYS A 308 24.29 20.69 -3.11
N ILE A 309 23.93 21.96 -3.26
CA ILE A 309 23.93 22.94 -2.17
C ILE A 309 22.97 22.49 -1.06
N ILE A 310 21.72 22.15 -1.40
CA ILE A 310 20.72 21.71 -0.42
C ILE A 310 21.18 20.44 0.32
N ASN A 311 21.80 19.48 -0.40
CA ASN A 311 22.38 18.28 0.22
C ASN A 311 23.53 18.59 1.18
N LYS A 312 24.41 19.53 0.80
CA LYS A 312 25.52 19.98 1.65
C LYS A 312 25.00 20.66 2.93
N GLU A 313 23.92 21.43 2.83
CA GLU A 313 23.26 22.07 3.97
C GLU A 313 22.57 21.05 4.89
N LEU A 314 22.00 19.98 4.35
CA LEU A 314 21.34 18.93 5.12
C LEU A 314 22.33 18.06 5.90
N LEU A 315 23.52 17.79 5.35
CA LEU A 315 24.51 16.90 5.94
C LEU A 315 24.82 17.17 7.44
N PRO A 316 25.15 18.40 7.88
CA PRO A 316 25.39 18.67 9.30
C PRO A 316 24.16 18.43 10.19
N VAL A 317 22.95 18.63 9.65
CA VAL A 317 21.69 18.36 10.36
C VAL A 317 21.53 16.85 10.60
N LEU A 318 21.83 16.01 9.60
CA LEU A 318 21.75 14.55 9.76
C LEU A 318 22.74 14.05 10.81
N LYS A 319 23.98 14.55 10.79
CA LYS A 319 25.01 14.17 11.77
C LYS A 319 24.59 14.50 13.19
N ARG A 320 24.07 15.71 13.40
CA ARG A 320 23.55 16.14 14.71
C ARG A 320 22.40 15.26 15.17
N GLU A 321 21.49 14.88 14.29
CA GLU A 321 20.36 14.00 14.65
C GLU A 321 20.84 12.59 15.02
N ILE A 322 21.83 12.04 14.32
CA ILE A 322 22.45 10.76 14.66
C ILE A 322 23.05 10.80 16.07
N GLU A 323 23.74 11.90 16.42
CA GLU A 323 24.29 12.12 17.77
C GLU A 323 23.19 12.15 18.82
N LEU A 324 22.12 12.91 18.61
CA LEU A 324 20.98 13.00 19.53
C LEU A 324 20.28 11.65 19.73
N ILE A 325 20.10 10.87 18.66
CA ILE A 325 19.54 9.52 18.75
C ILE A 325 20.48 8.60 19.53
N THR A 326 21.79 8.69 19.30
CA THR A 326 22.81 7.91 20.03
C THR A 326 22.75 8.21 21.54
N GLU A 327 22.70 9.48 21.91
CA GLU A 327 22.59 9.90 23.31
C GLU A 327 21.31 9.37 23.97
N ARG A 328 20.21 9.31 23.23
CA ARG A 328 18.95 8.75 23.72
C ARG A 328 19.04 7.23 23.90
N LEU A 329 19.57 6.52 22.91
CA LEU A 329 19.81 5.07 22.98
C LEU A 329 20.69 4.71 24.19
N ASN A 330 21.77 5.45 24.42
CA ASN A 330 22.67 5.25 25.56
C ASN A 330 21.98 5.38 26.93
N LYS A 331 20.84 6.09 27.00
CA LYS A 331 20.04 6.22 28.23
C LYS A 331 19.05 5.07 28.40
N ILE A 332 18.34 4.68 27.33
CA ILE A 332 17.23 3.73 27.41
C ILE A 332 17.64 2.26 27.24
N GLU A 333 18.74 1.97 26.56
CA GLU A 333 19.21 0.59 26.36
C GLU A 333 19.64 -0.09 27.67
N PRO A 334 20.37 0.59 28.60
CA PRO A 334 20.68 0.00 29.90
C PRO A 334 19.41 -0.36 30.69
N GLU A 335 18.38 0.49 30.65
CA GLU A 335 17.09 0.19 31.29
C GLU A 335 16.44 -1.07 30.71
N LEU A 336 16.49 -1.23 29.38
CA LEU A 336 15.97 -2.41 28.70
C LEU A 336 16.74 -3.68 29.07
N GLN A 337 18.08 -3.60 29.14
CA GLN A 337 18.94 -4.72 29.54
C GLN A 337 18.69 -5.15 30.98
N ILE A 338 18.39 -4.21 31.88
CA ILE A 338 18.01 -4.51 33.26
C ILE A 338 16.66 -5.24 33.30
N LEU A 339 15.66 -4.79 32.53
CA LEU A 339 14.31 -5.36 32.54
C LEU A 339 14.22 -6.73 31.87
N GLU A 340 15.06 -7.01 30.87
CA GLU A 340 14.94 -8.19 30.01
C GLU A 340 15.00 -9.54 30.77
N PRO A 341 15.92 -9.77 31.73
CA PRO A 341 15.93 -10.98 32.56
C PRO A 341 14.65 -11.15 33.41
N PHE A 342 14.14 -10.06 34.00
CA PHE A 342 12.92 -10.10 34.82
C PHE A 342 11.72 -10.47 33.97
N VAL A 343 11.58 -9.84 32.81
CA VAL A 343 10.49 -10.08 31.87
C VAL A 343 10.54 -11.50 31.32
N ARG A 344 11.72 -12.04 31.03
CA ARG A 344 11.89 -13.43 30.61
C ARG A 344 11.38 -14.39 31.69
N SER A 345 11.77 -14.18 32.95
CA SER A 345 11.30 -15.01 34.06
C SER A 345 9.78 -14.94 34.26
N LEU A 346 9.18 -13.75 34.10
CA LEU A 346 7.73 -13.55 34.18
C LEU A 346 7.01 -14.19 33.00
N SER A 347 7.59 -14.14 31.80
CA SER A 347 7.04 -14.79 30.61
C SER A 347 7.02 -16.31 30.76
N ASP A 348 8.09 -16.90 31.29
CA ASP A 348 8.17 -18.34 31.57
C ASP A 348 7.10 -18.78 32.59
N ARG A 349 6.95 -18.03 33.69
CA ARG A 349 5.88 -18.24 34.68
C ARG A 349 4.49 -18.14 34.04
N SER A 350 4.23 -17.06 33.29
CA SER A 350 2.96 -16.81 32.61
C SER A 350 2.63 -17.90 31.58
N ASN A 351 3.63 -18.39 30.84
CA ASN A 351 3.46 -19.49 29.89
C ASN A 351 3.09 -20.81 30.59
N ASN A 352 3.70 -21.12 31.75
CA ASN A 352 3.35 -22.29 32.55
C ASN A 352 1.90 -22.22 33.06
N ILE A 353 1.49 -21.05 33.58
CA ILE A 353 0.12 -20.79 34.03
C ILE A 353 -0.86 -20.96 32.85
N ARG A 354 -0.56 -20.39 31.68
CA ARG A 354 -1.38 -20.51 30.47
C ARG A 354 -1.48 -21.96 29.99
N HIS A 355 -0.38 -22.69 29.97
CA HIS A 355 -0.37 -24.10 29.59
C HIS A 355 -1.25 -24.93 30.54
N ARG A 356 -1.12 -24.72 31.84
CA ARG A 356 -1.96 -25.41 32.83
C ARG A 356 -3.43 -25.02 32.70
N ARG A 357 -3.73 -23.74 32.48
CA ARG A 357 -5.10 -23.26 32.22
C ARG A 357 -5.73 -24.00 31.04
N ASN A 358 -4.99 -24.15 29.94
CA ASN A 358 -5.47 -24.87 28.76
C ASN A 358 -5.73 -26.36 29.08
N GLN A 359 -4.84 -27.03 29.82
CA GLN A 359 -5.06 -28.40 30.27
C GLN A 359 -6.33 -28.55 31.11
N ILE A 360 -6.54 -27.65 32.09
CA ILE A 360 -7.75 -27.65 32.93
C ILE A 360 -9.01 -27.47 32.07
N VAL A 361 -8.97 -26.55 31.10
CA VAL A 361 -10.08 -26.33 30.16
C VAL A 361 -10.39 -27.60 29.37
N ASP A 362 -9.38 -28.27 28.83
CA ASP A 362 -9.54 -29.51 28.06
C ASP A 362 -10.09 -30.66 28.93
N ASP A 363 -9.60 -30.80 30.15
CA ASP A 363 -10.06 -31.83 31.10
C ASP A 363 -11.52 -31.60 31.51
N LEU A 364 -11.91 -30.34 31.75
CA LEU A 364 -13.30 -29.97 32.05
C LEU A 364 -14.21 -30.19 30.83
N HIS A 365 -13.76 -29.90 29.61
CA HIS A 365 -14.52 -30.17 28.39
C HIS A 365 -14.76 -31.67 28.19
N LYS A 366 -13.75 -32.50 28.43
CA LYS A 366 -13.87 -33.97 28.37
C LYS A 366 -14.84 -34.50 29.44
N LYS A 367 -14.77 -33.95 30.66
CA LYS A 367 -15.57 -34.40 31.81
C LYS A 367 -17.05 -34.03 31.71
N TYR A 368 -17.39 -32.83 31.22
CA TYR A 368 -18.74 -32.28 31.34
C TYR A 368 -19.53 -32.17 30.02
N LYS A 369 -19.00 -32.62 28.87
CA LYS A 369 -19.67 -32.65 27.54
C LYS A 369 -20.76 -31.56 27.37
N ILE A 370 -20.30 -30.34 27.07
CA ILE A 370 -21.05 -29.17 26.55
C ILE A 370 -21.99 -28.45 27.55
N ASN A 371 -22.60 -29.10 28.55
CA ASN A 371 -23.58 -28.47 29.46
C ASN A 371 -23.02 -27.97 30.80
N PHE A 372 -21.81 -27.38 30.80
CA PHE A 372 -21.26 -26.73 32.01
C PHE A 372 -21.50 -25.23 31.94
N ASP A 373 -22.25 -24.69 32.92
CA ASP A 373 -22.56 -23.26 33.02
C ASP A 373 -21.27 -22.42 32.95
N LYS A 374 -21.33 -21.27 32.26
CA LYS A 374 -20.16 -20.43 31.97
C LYS A 374 -19.55 -19.84 33.24
N LYS A 375 -20.37 -19.53 34.24
CA LYS A 375 -19.93 -18.97 35.52
C LYS A 375 -19.27 -20.05 36.37
N ASP A 376 -19.91 -21.21 36.50
CA ASP A 376 -19.36 -22.36 37.23
C ASP A 376 -18.05 -22.85 36.60
N ARG A 377 -17.93 -22.77 35.26
CA ARG A 377 -16.69 -23.05 34.53
C ARG A 377 -15.54 -22.14 34.94
N LYS A 378 -15.81 -20.84 35.05
CA LYS A 378 -14.79 -19.86 35.42
C LYS A 378 -14.32 -20.09 36.84
N GLU A 379 -15.25 -20.27 37.78
CA GLU A 379 -14.94 -20.48 39.20
C GLU A 379 -14.14 -21.78 39.41
N GLU A 380 -14.50 -22.88 38.74
CA GLU A 380 -13.76 -24.14 38.85
C GLU A 380 -12.37 -24.07 38.21
N ILE A 381 -12.21 -23.40 37.07
CA ILE A 381 -10.90 -23.13 36.46
C ILE A 381 -10.03 -22.33 37.44
N GLU A 382 -10.57 -21.24 38.01
CA GLU A 382 -9.84 -20.41 38.97
C GLU A 382 -9.45 -21.20 40.23
N ARG A 383 -10.34 -22.04 40.76
CA ARG A 383 -10.06 -22.89 41.93
C ARG A 383 -8.91 -23.87 41.66
N LEU A 384 -8.95 -24.56 40.51
CA LEU A 384 -7.94 -25.54 40.12
C LEU A 384 -6.60 -24.86 39.80
N LEU A 385 -6.60 -23.71 39.13
CA LEU A 385 -5.40 -22.91 38.90
C LEU A 385 -4.79 -22.41 40.20
N THR A 386 -5.61 -21.93 41.15
CA THR A 386 -5.12 -21.41 42.44
C THR A 386 -4.51 -22.52 43.29
N LYS A 387 -4.98 -23.75 43.15
CA LYS A 387 -4.37 -24.91 43.81
C LYS A 387 -2.94 -25.19 43.32
N ASP A 388 -2.73 -25.11 42.00
CA ASP A 388 -1.44 -25.43 41.38
C ASP A 388 -0.49 -24.22 41.38
N PHE A 389 -1.04 -23.00 41.36
CA PHE A 389 -0.31 -21.73 41.34
C PHE A 389 -0.97 -20.70 42.27
N PRO A 390 -0.69 -20.71 43.59
CA PRO A 390 -1.40 -19.86 44.56
C PRO A 390 -1.36 -18.34 44.27
N TYR A 391 -0.34 -17.88 43.53
CA TYR A 391 -0.10 -16.47 43.24
C TYR A 391 -0.34 -16.07 41.77
N TRP A 392 -0.97 -16.93 40.95
CA TRP A 392 -1.08 -16.71 39.50
C TRP A 392 -1.71 -15.36 39.10
N LYS A 393 -2.67 -14.84 39.89
CA LYS A 393 -3.29 -13.52 39.64
C LYS A 393 -2.29 -12.38 39.87
N ALA A 394 -1.43 -12.50 40.89
CA ALA A 394 -0.38 -11.53 41.15
C ALA A 394 0.70 -11.60 40.07
N ASP A 395 1.10 -12.81 39.65
CA ASP A 395 2.06 -13.03 38.56
C ASP A 395 1.53 -12.47 37.22
N GLU A 396 0.25 -12.70 36.88
CA GLU A 396 -0.36 -12.14 35.65
C GLU A 396 -0.41 -10.60 35.69
N ASN A 397 -0.74 -10.00 36.84
CA ASN A 397 -0.73 -8.55 37.01
C ASN A 397 0.70 -7.98 36.93
N GLU A 398 1.66 -8.60 37.59
CA GLU A 398 3.07 -8.20 37.54
C GLU A 398 3.64 -8.31 36.12
N TYR A 399 3.31 -9.39 35.39
CA TYR A 399 3.63 -9.52 33.97
C TYR A 399 2.99 -8.40 33.17
N PHE A 400 1.71 -8.10 33.35
CA PHE A 400 1.05 -7.02 32.61
C PHE A 400 1.70 -5.66 32.86
N GLU A 401 1.97 -5.30 34.11
CA GLU A 401 2.61 -4.02 34.44
C GLU A 401 4.04 -3.92 33.89
N ILE A 402 4.88 -4.93 34.13
CA ILE A 402 6.29 -4.86 33.73
C ILE A 402 6.47 -5.10 32.23
N HIS A 403 5.84 -6.13 31.67
CA HIS A 403 5.98 -6.46 30.24
C HIS A 403 5.25 -5.45 29.37
N ASN A 404 3.96 -5.18 29.60
CA ASN A 404 3.16 -4.39 28.66
C ASN A 404 3.29 -2.88 28.84
N LYS A 405 3.48 -2.37 30.07
CA LYS A 405 3.58 -0.93 30.29
C LYS A 405 5.01 -0.39 30.30
N ASN A 406 6.00 -1.20 30.66
CA ASN A 406 7.39 -0.74 30.76
C ASN A 406 8.26 -1.33 29.64
N TYR A 407 8.43 -2.65 29.60
CA TYR A 407 9.37 -3.30 28.69
C TYR A 407 8.97 -3.17 27.21
N ASN A 408 7.73 -3.48 26.85
CA ASN A 408 7.28 -3.42 25.46
C ASN A 408 7.39 -2.01 24.86
N PRO A 409 6.88 -0.95 25.50
CA PRO A 409 7.04 0.42 24.99
C PRO A 409 8.51 0.80 24.84
N LEU A 410 9.36 0.49 25.83
CA LEU A 410 10.79 0.77 25.78
C LEU A 410 11.49 0.01 24.64
N LYS A 411 11.19 -1.29 24.48
CA LYS A 411 11.72 -2.13 23.39
C LYS A 411 11.30 -1.61 22.01
N MET A 412 10.03 -1.21 21.88
CA MET A 412 9.52 -0.60 20.64
C MET A 412 10.24 0.72 20.35
N GLU A 413 10.46 1.54 21.37
CA GLU A 413 11.20 2.80 21.23
C GLU A 413 12.66 2.58 20.81
N VAL A 414 13.39 1.67 21.46
CA VAL A 414 14.76 1.29 21.09
C VAL A 414 14.81 0.81 19.63
N THR A 415 13.93 -0.12 19.26
CA THR A 415 13.86 -0.67 17.90
C THR A 415 13.64 0.44 16.86
N LYS A 416 12.72 1.36 17.17
CA LYS A 416 12.39 2.48 16.31
C LYS A 416 13.56 3.45 16.15
N LEU A 417 14.21 3.85 17.26
CA LEU A 417 15.35 4.76 17.24
C LEU A 417 16.53 4.17 16.46
N LYS A 418 16.85 2.89 16.65
CA LYS A 418 17.88 2.19 15.85
C LYS A 418 17.56 2.21 14.37
N THR A 419 16.34 1.81 14.02
CA THR A 419 15.88 1.80 12.61
C THR A 419 15.98 3.19 11.99
N THR A 420 15.57 4.23 12.71
CA THR A 420 15.67 5.61 12.22
C THR A 420 17.13 6.05 12.09
N GLN A 421 17.98 5.75 13.08
CA GLN A 421 19.41 6.08 13.05
C GLN A 421 20.09 5.45 11.85
N GLU A 422 19.86 4.16 11.59
CA GLU A 422 20.42 3.43 10.44
C GLU A 422 20.02 4.08 9.11
N LYS A 423 18.76 4.47 8.96
CA LYS A 423 18.27 5.14 7.74
C LYS A 423 18.89 6.54 7.57
N ILE A 424 18.96 7.34 8.64
CA ILE A 424 19.58 8.68 8.59
C ILE A 424 21.08 8.54 8.28
N ALA A 425 21.77 7.60 8.91
CA ALA A 425 23.19 7.32 8.67
C ALA A 425 23.45 6.93 7.21
N LYS A 426 22.61 6.05 6.66
CA LYS A 426 22.68 5.67 5.24
C LYS A 426 22.58 6.89 4.32
N HIS A 427 21.60 7.76 4.53
CA HIS A 427 21.45 8.97 3.73
C HIS A 427 22.60 9.97 3.92
N SER A 428 23.12 10.09 5.14
CA SER A 428 24.31 10.90 5.40
C SER A 428 25.52 10.39 4.64
N GLU A 429 25.71 9.06 4.60
CA GLU A 429 26.80 8.41 3.87
C GLU A 429 26.63 8.60 2.35
N GLU A 430 25.41 8.45 1.82
CA GLU A 430 25.08 8.71 0.42
C GLU A 430 25.46 10.12 -0.01
N ILE A 431 25.15 11.13 0.82
CA ILE A 431 25.52 12.52 0.57
C ILE A 431 27.04 12.70 0.58
N GLU A 432 27.73 12.19 1.60
CA GLU A 432 29.19 12.30 1.67
C GLU A 432 29.89 11.64 0.50
N ASN A 433 29.50 10.41 0.17
CA ASN A 433 30.08 9.65 -0.92
C ASN A 433 29.87 10.34 -2.26
N TYR A 434 28.73 11.00 -2.45
CA TYR A 434 28.48 11.78 -3.65
C TYR A 434 29.36 13.04 -3.70
N LEU A 435 29.40 13.82 -2.62
CA LEU A 435 30.16 15.08 -2.54
C LEU A 435 31.68 14.87 -2.58
N LYS A 436 32.19 13.69 -2.17
CA LYS A 436 33.62 13.33 -2.30
C LYS A 436 34.02 12.94 -3.74
N LYS A 437 33.07 12.49 -4.57
CA LYS A 437 33.32 12.01 -5.94
C LYS A 437 33.24 13.12 -7.00
N THR A 438 32.66 14.27 -6.66
CA THR A 438 32.50 15.44 -7.54
C THR A 438 33.35 16.58 -7.05
#